data_AF-A0A1Q3SFV4-F1
#
_entry.id   AF-A0A1Q3SFV4-F1
#
_cell.length_a   1.000
_cell.length_b   1.000
_cell.length_c   1.000
_cell.angle_alpha   90.00
_cell.angle_beta   90.00
_cell.angle_gamma   90.00
#
_symmetry.space_group_name_H-M   'P 1'
#
loop_
_entity.id
_entity.type
_entity.pdbx_description
1 polymer ?
#
loop_
_entity_poly.entity_id
_entity_poly.type
_entity_poly.pdbx_seq_one_letter_code
_entity_poly.pdbx_strand_id
1 'polypeptide(L)'
;MKTQQLLFAILGVILCWLIVPGIFYGLSESLDKAGQLGDVFGVVNALFSGLAFAILIIELSFQRQELKLTRQAMMDQKDQLQAQSEELKKQNYERLFFNLLEIINEEIDSVTGQPQFEKEEGFTLLRTVSSHIDSDISPQATSIDLKTQLETLLKKIIKQEFDIIAEKVWFLFEYIQKIGKRYGAETQIYEDILSNSLTSHVHRVLIFYFLSCMEKSVQDVNYYTQKMSLNIEELLGKYKQCFNI
;
A
#
# COMPACT_ATOMS: atom_id res chain seq x y z
N MET A 1 -3.74 -42.52 -16.20
CA MET A 1 -3.36 -43.22 -17.46
C MET A 1 -1.86 -43.52 -17.55
N LYS A 2 -0.96 -42.53 -17.47
CA LYS A 2 0.51 -42.75 -17.59
C LYS A 2 1.08 -43.76 -16.58
N THR A 3 0.62 -43.74 -15.33
CA THR A 3 1.12 -44.64 -14.27
C THR A 3 0.77 -46.11 -14.51
N GLN A 4 -0.41 -46.40 -15.08
CA GLN A 4 -0.81 -47.77 -15.36
C GLN A 4 -0.09 -48.35 -16.59
N GLN A 5 0.15 -47.53 -17.61
CA GLN A 5 0.95 -47.93 -18.78
C GLN A 5 2.39 -48.29 -18.39
N LEU A 6 2.97 -47.52 -17.47
CA LEU A 6 4.32 -47.77 -16.94
C LEU A 6 4.36 -49.08 -16.13
N LEU A 7 3.32 -49.36 -15.35
CA LEU A 7 3.21 -50.58 -14.56
C LEU A 7 3.05 -51.84 -15.43
N PHE A 8 2.26 -51.76 -16.51
CA PHE A 8 2.16 -52.83 -17.51
C PHE A 8 3.47 -53.04 -18.29
N ALA A 9 4.19 -51.96 -18.62
CA ALA A 9 5.49 -52.06 -19.27
C ALA A 9 6.53 -52.76 -18.37
N ILE A 10 6.58 -52.41 -17.08
CA ILE A 10 7.47 -53.05 -16.10
C ILE A 10 7.13 -54.54 -15.95
N LEU A 11 5.84 -54.88 -15.80
CA LEU A 11 5.40 -56.28 -15.73
C LEU A 11 5.77 -57.07 -16.98
N GLY A 12 5.61 -56.48 -18.17
CA GLY A 12 6.00 -57.09 -19.44
C GLY A 12 7.49 -57.37 -19.54
N VAL A 13 8.34 -56.45 -19.07
CA VAL A 13 9.81 -56.64 -19.03
C VAL A 13 10.20 -57.76 -18.07
N ILE A 14 9.58 -57.83 -16.88
CA ILE A 14 9.83 -58.90 -15.89
C ILE A 14 9.43 -60.27 -16.46
N LEU A 15 8.28 -60.35 -17.12
CA LEU A 15 7.80 -61.58 -17.76
C LEU A 15 8.73 -62.04 -18.88
N CYS A 16 9.18 -61.11 -19.73
CA CYS A 16 10.17 -61.40 -20.78
C CYS A 16 11.49 -61.92 -20.17
N TRP A 17 11.97 -61.31 -19.08
CA TRP A 17 13.21 -61.71 -18.41
C TRP A 17 13.13 -63.13 -17.84
N LEU A 18 11.97 -63.58 -17.36
CA LEU A 18 11.75 -64.94 -16.85
C LEU A 18 11.58 -65.99 -17.97
N ILE A 19 10.88 -65.63 -19.05
CA ILE A 19 10.53 -66.57 -20.12
C ILE A 19 11.74 -66.85 -21.03
N VAL A 20 12.53 -65.82 -21.35
CA VAL A 20 13.63 -65.91 -22.32
C VAL A 20 14.64 -67.01 -21.94
N PRO A 21 15.23 -67.05 -20.73
CA PRO A 21 16.14 -68.12 -20.34
C PRO A 21 15.52 -69.52 -20.46
N GLY A 22 14.26 -69.68 -20.04
CA GLY A 22 13.54 -70.96 -20.11
C GLY A 22 13.36 -71.48 -21.54
N ILE A 23 13.09 -70.59 -22.50
CA ILE A 23 13.02 -70.95 -23.93
C ILE A 23 14.40 -71.35 -24.46
N PHE A 24 15.45 -70.60 -24.09
CA PHE A 24 16.82 -70.88 -24.56
C PHE A 24 17.38 -72.21 -24.04
N TYR A 25 17.16 -72.55 -22.76
CA TYR A 25 17.56 -73.85 -22.21
C TYR A 25 16.80 -75.03 -22.85
N GLY A 26 15.55 -74.81 -23.30
CA GLY A 26 14.75 -75.83 -23.98
C GLY A 26 15.12 -76.07 -25.45
N LEU A 27 15.80 -75.11 -26.10
CA LEU A 27 16.20 -75.19 -27.52
C LEU A 27 17.69 -75.51 -27.74
N SER A 28 18.55 -75.34 -26.74
CA SER A 28 20.00 -75.58 -26.90
C SER A 28 20.37 -77.04 -26.61
N GLU A 29 20.96 -77.75 -27.59
CA GLU A 29 21.43 -79.14 -27.44
C GLU A 29 22.64 -79.29 -26.49
N SER A 30 23.30 -78.20 -26.09
CA SER A 30 24.47 -78.22 -25.21
C SER A 30 24.64 -76.89 -24.47
N LEU A 31 25.05 -76.95 -23.19
CA LEU A 31 25.31 -75.79 -22.33
C LEU A 31 26.34 -74.80 -22.92
N ASP A 32 27.34 -75.29 -23.66
CA ASP A 32 28.40 -74.44 -24.24
C ASP A 32 27.89 -73.49 -25.32
N LYS A 33 26.99 -73.96 -26.20
CA LYS A 33 26.37 -73.10 -27.23
C LYS A 33 25.42 -72.07 -26.63
N ALA A 34 24.73 -72.42 -25.53
CA ALA A 34 23.92 -71.48 -24.77
C ALA A 34 24.78 -70.39 -24.09
N GLY A 35 25.96 -70.77 -23.57
CA GLY A 35 26.94 -69.83 -23.02
C GLY A 35 27.46 -68.82 -24.04
N GLN A 36 27.89 -69.26 -25.23
CA GLN A 36 28.40 -68.37 -26.29
C GLN A 36 27.34 -67.37 -26.80
N LEU A 37 26.07 -67.80 -26.89
CA LEU A 37 24.96 -66.89 -27.19
C LEU A 37 24.74 -65.89 -26.04
N GLY A 38 24.81 -66.35 -24.79
CA GLY A 38 24.78 -65.51 -23.60
C GLY A 38 25.86 -64.42 -23.59
N ASP A 39 27.06 -64.73 -24.06
CA ASP A 39 28.16 -63.77 -24.16
C ASP A 39 27.86 -62.62 -25.14
N VAL A 40 27.26 -62.93 -26.30
CA VAL A 40 26.83 -61.90 -27.28
C VAL A 40 25.69 -61.05 -26.72
N PHE A 41 24.71 -61.68 -26.05
CA PHE A 41 23.66 -60.95 -25.33
C PHE A 41 24.23 -60.07 -24.21
N GLY A 42 25.31 -60.50 -23.55
CA GLY A 42 26.05 -59.72 -22.55
C GLY A 42 26.64 -58.44 -23.14
N VAL A 43 27.28 -58.52 -24.31
CA VAL A 43 27.84 -57.35 -25.02
C VAL A 43 26.74 -56.38 -25.43
N VAL A 44 25.62 -56.87 -25.98
CA VAL A 44 24.48 -56.04 -26.37
C VAL A 44 23.82 -55.40 -25.15
N ASN A 45 23.68 -56.11 -24.03
CA ASN A 45 23.15 -55.58 -22.78
C ASN A 45 24.06 -54.52 -22.16
N ALA A 46 25.37 -54.68 -22.24
CA ALA A 46 26.33 -53.67 -21.79
C ALA A 46 26.19 -52.38 -22.63
N LEU A 47 26.05 -52.51 -23.96
CA LEU A 47 25.82 -51.36 -24.85
C LEU A 47 24.47 -50.68 -24.56
N PHE A 48 23.39 -51.45 -24.40
CA PHE A 48 22.07 -50.91 -24.07
C PHE A 48 22.06 -50.20 -22.71
N SER A 49 22.74 -50.76 -21.72
CA SER A 49 22.90 -50.15 -20.39
C SER A 49 23.71 -48.84 -20.47
N GLY A 50 24.78 -48.81 -21.26
CA GLY A 50 25.58 -47.60 -21.50
C GLY A 50 24.77 -46.51 -22.21
N LEU A 51 23.97 -46.86 -23.21
CA LEU A 51 23.08 -45.92 -23.91
C LEU A 51 21.95 -45.40 -23.00
N ALA A 52 21.33 -46.26 -22.19
CA ALA A 52 20.34 -45.85 -21.20
C ALA A 52 20.95 -44.88 -20.17
N PHE A 53 22.18 -45.15 -19.73
CA PHE A 53 22.91 -44.24 -18.83
C PHE A 53 23.24 -42.91 -19.50
N ALA A 54 23.63 -42.91 -20.79
CA ALA A 54 23.85 -41.67 -21.55
C ALA A 54 22.56 -40.85 -21.69
N ILE A 55 21.42 -41.49 -21.96
CA ILE A 55 20.11 -40.84 -21.99
C ILE A 55 19.79 -40.21 -20.63
N LEU A 56 20.03 -40.93 -19.52
CA LEU A 56 19.83 -40.39 -18.17
C LEU A 56 20.71 -39.18 -17.89
N ILE A 57 21.98 -39.16 -18.34
CA ILE A 57 22.86 -37.99 -18.18
C ILE A 57 22.32 -36.80 -18.97
N ILE A 58 21.90 -37.02 -20.22
CA ILE A 58 21.31 -35.98 -21.08
C ILE A 58 20.06 -35.42 -20.40
N GLU A 59 19.17 -36.28 -19.94
CA GLU A 59 17.93 -35.91 -19.27
C GLU A 59 18.19 -35.12 -17.97
N LEU A 60 19.15 -35.56 -17.16
CA LEU A 60 19.59 -34.82 -15.97
C LEU A 60 20.15 -33.43 -16.32
N SER A 61 20.82 -33.30 -17.46
CA SER A 61 21.32 -32.01 -17.93
C SER A 61 20.18 -31.05 -18.30
N PHE A 62 19.14 -31.54 -18.98
CA PHE A 62 17.95 -30.77 -19.31
C PHE A 62 17.16 -30.38 -18.05
N GLN A 63 16.94 -31.32 -17.13
CA GLN A 63 16.26 -31.04 -15.86
C GLN A 63 16.99 -29.96 -15.05
N ARG A 64 18.34 -29.97 -15.03
CA ARG A 64 19.14 -28.91 -14.39
C ARG A 64 18.95 -27.56 -15.07
N GLN A 65 18.86 -27.53 -16.39
CA GLN A 65 18.62 -26.29 -17.15
C GLN A 65 17.21 -25.74 -16.88
N GLU A 66 16.19 -26.59 -16.88
CA GLU A 66 14.80 -26.22 -16.58
C GLU A 66 14.66 -25.68 -15.16
N LEU A 67 15.33 -26.29 -14.17
CA LEU A 67 15.36 -25.79 -12.80
C LEU A 67 16.02 -24.41 -12.70
N LYS A 68 17.08 -24.15 -13.48
CA LYS A 68 17.72 -22.83 -13.52
C LYS A 68 16.77 -21.78 -14.11
N LEU A 69 16.14 -22.07 -15.24
CA LEU A 69 15.18 -21.18 -15.88
C LEU A 69 13.97 -20.90 -14.99
N THR A 70 13.42 -21.93 -14.35
CA THR A 70 12.32 -21.80 -13.39
C THR A 70 12.70 -20.93 -12.20
N ARG A 71 13.91 -21.09 -11.64
CA ARG A 71 14.41 -20.23 -10.57
C ARG A 71 14.55 -18.78 -11.00
N GLN A 72 15.06 -18.54 -12.21
CA GLN A 72 15.19 -17.19 -12.75
C GLN A 72 13.82 -16.54 -12.95
N ALA A 73 12.86 -17.24 -13.55
CA ALA A 73 11.50 -16.74 -13.71
C ALA A 73 10.82 -16.41 -12.36
N MET A 74 11.05 -17.23 -11.32
CA MET A 74 10.55 -16.93 -9.97
C MET A 74 11.20 -15.70 -9.35
N MET A 75 12.49 -15.44 -9.61
CA MET A 75 13.17 -14.23 -9.17
C MET A 75 12.57 -13.00 -9.86
N ASP A 76 12.43 -13.05 -11.18
CA ASP A 76 11.83 -11.96 -11.97
C ASP A 76 10.39 -11.68 -11.52
N GLN A 77 9.60 -12.73 -11.27
CA GLN A 77 8.22 -12.61 -10.76
C GLN A 77 8.19 -12.00 -9.36
N LYS A 78 9.13 -12.35 -8.49
CA LYS A 78 9.23 -11.77 -7.15
C LYS A 78 9.48 -10.26 -7.23
N ASP A 79 10.38 -9.83 -8.11
CA ASP A 79 10.71 -8.42 -8.28
C ASP A 79 9.50 -7.64 -8.85
N GLN A 80 8.78 -8.22 -9.81
CA GLN A 80 7.52 -7.65 -10.32
C GLN A 80 6.43 -7.54 -9.23
N LEU A 81 6.29 -8.56 -8.39
CA LEU A 81 5.33 -8.53 -7.27
C LEU A 81 5.70 -7.49 -6.22
N GLN A 82 7.00 -7.27 -5.99
CA GLN A 82 7.47 -6.20 -5.10
C GLN A 82 7.10 -4.82 -5.66
N ALA A 83 7.40 -4.56 -6.95
CA ALA A 83 7.01 -3.32 -7.61
C ALA A 83 5.50 -3.11 -7.61
N GLN A 84 4.71 -4.15 -7.90
CA GLN A 84 3.25 -4.08 -7.83
C GLN A 84 2.74 -3.80 -6.41
N SER A 85 3.36 -4.39 -5.39
CA SER A 85 2.99 -4.12 -3.98
C SER A 85 3.24 -2.67 -3.59
N GLU A 86 4.32 -2.06 -4.08
CA GLU A 86 4.63 -0.65 -3.86
C GLU A 86 3.62 0.26 -4.55
N GLU A 87 3.28 -0.01 -5.81
CA GLU A 87 2.27 0.74 -6.56
C GLU A 87 0.88 0.64 -5.91
N LEU A 88 0.47 -0.55 -5.46
CA LEU A 88 -0.79 -0.74 -4.73
C LEU A 88 -0.83 0.05 -3.42
N LYS A 89 0.30 0.17 -2.70
CA LYS A 89 0.37 1.00 -1.49
C LYS A 89 0.18 2.48 -1.82
N LYS A 90 0.79 2.96 -2.91
CA LYS A 90 0.62 4.33 -3.39
C LYS A 90 -0.84 4.63 -3.78
N GLN A 91 -1.48 3.73 -4.53
CA GLN A 91 -2.89 3.88 -4.91
C GLN A 91 -3.83 3.86 -3.69
N ASN A 92 -3.56 2.99 -2.71
CA ASN A 92 -4.33 2.97 -1.47
C ASN A 92 -4.19 4.27 -0.68
N TYR A 93 -3.01 4.90 -0.70
CA TYR A 93 -2.81 6.22 -0.11
C TYR A 93 -3.66 7.28 -0.81
N GLU A 94 -3.55 7.38 -2.13
CA GLU A 94 -4.30 8.33 -2.95
C GLU A 94 -5.79 8.23 -2.67
N ARG A 95 -6.32 7.00 -2.67
CA ARG A 95 -7.73 6.75 -2.33
C ARG A 95 -8.07 7.23 -0.92
N LEU A 96 -7.26 6.91 0.09
CA LEU A 96 -7.54 7.34 1.47
C LEU A 96 -7.48 8.86 1.62
N PHE A 97 -6.53 9.52 0.96
CA PHE A 97 -6.45 10.98 0.93
C PHE A 97 -7.73 11.60 0.36
N PHE A 98 -8.16 11.18 -0.83
CA PHE A 98 -9.36 11.73 -1.47
C PHE A 98 -10.63 11.40 -0.69
N ASN A 99 -10.75 10.20 -0.14
CA ASN A 99 -11.87 9.84 0.72
C ASN A 99 -11.95 10.73 1.98
N LEU A 100 -10.82 10.99 2.63
CA LEU A 100 -10.78 11.86 3.82
C LEU A 100 -11.09 13.32 3.45
N LEU A 101 -10.58 13.79 2.30
CA LEU A 101 -10.87 15.11 1.79
C LEU A 101 -12.36 15.30 1.48
N GLU A 102 -12.98 14.30 0.86
CA GLU A 102 -14.42 14.27 0.58
C GLU A 102 -15.23 14.34 1.88
N ILE A 103 -14.91 13.50 2.87
CA ILE A 103 -15.56 13.52 4.19
C ILE A 103 -15.43 14.91 4.85
N ILE A 104 -14.25 15.54 4.78
CA ILE A 104 -14.05 16.88 5.35
C ILE A 104 -14.93 17.91 4.64
N ASN A 105 -14.99 17.89 3.31
CA ASN A 105 -15.80 18.85 2.56
C ASN A 105 -17.29 18.65 2.81
N GLU A 106 -17.77 17.40 2.85
CA GLU A 106 -19.16 17.09 3.20
C GLU A 106 -19.51 17.56 4.62
N GLU A 107 -18.61 17.33 5.58
CA GLU A 107 -18.83 17.80 6.95
C GLU A 107 -18.85 19.31 7.03
N ILE A 108 -17.92 20.00 6.35
CA ILE A 108 -17.93 21.45 6.25
C ILE A 108 -19.25 21.91 5.65
N ASP A 109 -19.68 21.37 4.51
CA ASP A 109 -20.93 21.77 3.86
C ASP A 109 -22.17 21.51 4.73
N SER A 110 -22.13 20.49 5.60
CA SER A 110 -23.21 20.19 6.55
C SER A 110 -23.26 21.09 7.78
N VAL A 111 -22.24 21.94 8.01
CA VAL A 111 -22.20 22.86 9.15
C VAL A 111 -23.32 23.89 9.01
N THR A 112 -24.17 23.99 10.03
CA THR A 112 -25.30 24.93 10.03
C THR A 112 -25.24 25.89 11.21
N GLY A 113 -25.79 27.08 11.00
CA GLY A 113 -25.84 28.12 12.00
C GLY A 113 -26.82 27.84 13.15
N GLN A 114 -26.54 28.44 14.30
CA GLN A 114 -27.54 28.66 15.37
C GLN A 114 -28.71 29.54 14.84
N PRO A 115 -29.85 29.69 15.55
CA PRO A 115 -31.02 30.41 15.03
C PRO A 115 -30.76 31.82 14.49
N GLN A 116 -29.73 32.52 15.01
CA GLN A 116 -29.32 33.84 14.52
C GLN A 116 -28.63 33.78 13.13
N PHE A 117 -28.06 32.63 12.77
CA PHE A 117 -27.27 32.36 11.57
C PHE A 117 -27.87 31.24 10.71
N GLU A 118 -29.15 30.89 10.89
CA GLU A 118 -29.80 29.74 10.22
C GLU A 118 -29.79 29.82 8.68
N LYS A 119 -29.62 31.03 8.12
CA LYS A 119 -29.53 31.26 6.66
C LYS A 119 -28.14 31.00 6.08
N GLU A 120 -27.15 30.72 6.92
CA GLU A 120 -25.78 30.47 6.51
C GLU A 120 -25.35 29.05 6.86
N GLU A 121 -24.68 28.42 5.90
CA GLU A 121 -24.22 27.04 5.99
C GLU A 121 -22.82 26.89 5.36
N GLY A 122 -22.14 25.83 5.78
CA GLY A 122 -20.78 25.46 5.44
C GLY A 122 -19.77 26.58 5.35
N PHE A 123 -19.11 26.70 4.20
CA PHE A 123 -18.07 27.71 3.98
C PHE A 123 -18.55 29.15 4.22
N THR A 124 -19.82 29.45 3.96
CA THR A 124 -20.38 30.78 4.20
C THR A 124 -20.45 31.08 5.68
N LEU A 125 -20.91 30.12 6.48
CA LEU A 125 -20.97 30.25 7.94
C LEU A 125 -19.56 30.36 8.54
N LEU A 126 -18.60 29.57 8.08
CA LEU A 126 -17.21 29.64 8.55
C LEU A 126 -16.53 30.97 8.18
N ARG A 127 -16.90 31.58 7.05
CA ARG A 127 -16.50 32.95 6.73
C ARG A 127 -17.06 33.96 7.73
N THR A 128 -18.30 33.78 8.17
CA THR A 128 -18.93 34.62 9.19
C THR A 128 -18.30 34.42 10.57
N VAL A 129 -17.93 33.19 10.94
CA VAL A 129 -17.10 32.92 12.12
C VAL A 129 -15.79 33.71 12.02
N SER A 130 -15.11 33.62 10.87
CA SER A 130 -13.86 34.34 10.64
C SER A 130 -14.01 35.86 10.78
N SER A 131 -15.15 36.47 10.41
CA SER A 131 -15.36 37.90 10.60
C SER A 131 -15.68 38.27 12.05
N HIS A 132 -16.38 37.38 12.77
CA HIS A 132 -16.69 37.59 14.19
C HIS A 132 -15.48 37.41 15.09
N ILE A 133 -14.44 36.70 14.66
CA ILE A 133 -13.15 36.66 15.38
C ILE A 133 -12.63 38.09 15.61
N ASP A 134 -12.69 38.94 14.59
CA ASP A 134 -12.20 40.33 14.70
C ASP A 134 -13.08 41.23 15.57
N SER A 135 -14.37 40.90 15.76
CA SER A 135 -15.32 41.71 16.54
C SER A 135 -15.46 41.25 17.99
N ASP A 136 -15.43 39.94 18.22
CA ASP A 136 -15.82 39.31 19.47
C ASP A 136 -14.60 38.83 20.28
N ILE A 137 -13.41 38.74 19.68
CA ILE A 137 -12.17 38.29 20.35
C ILE A 137 -11.19 39.45 20.55
N SER A 138 -10.69 39.62 21.78
CA SER A 138 -9.74 40.68 22.12
C SER A 138 -8.31 40.36 21.65
N PRO A 139 -7.61 41.28 20.96
CA PRO A 139 -6.21 41.07 20.51
C PRO A 139 -5.16 41.01 21.63
N GLN A 140 -5.54 41.31 22.88
CA GLN A 140 -4.66 41.28 24.06
C GLN A 140 -5.00 40.14 25.02
N ALA A 141 -5.89 39.23 24.61
CA ALA A 141 -6.31 38.11 25.43
C ALA A 141 -5.14 37.14 25.69
N THR A 142 -5.09 36.59 26.91
CA THR A 142 -4.18 35.49 27.25
C THR A 142 -4.59 34.20 26.53
N SER A 143 -3.70 33.21 26.42
CA SER A 143 -4.00 31.93 25.75
C SER A 143 -5.26 31.23 26.30
N ILE A 144 -5.46 31.25 27.62
CA ILE A 144 -6.64 30.66 28.29
C ILE A 144 -7.92 31.44 27.94
N ASP A 145 -7.82 32.77 27.90
CA ASP A 145 -8.94 33.66 27.57
C ASP A 145 -9.34 33.51 26.09
N LEU A 146 -8.37 33.36 25.18
CA LEU A 146 -8.61 33.10 23.76
C LEU A 146 -9.32 31.78 23.51
N LYS A 147 -8.88 30.69 24.15
CA LYS A 147 -9.55 29.40 24.05
C LYS A 147 -11.03 29.53 24.45
N THR A 148 -11.27 30.16 25.60
CA THR A 148 -12.63 30.35 26.13
C THR A 148 -13.49 31.23 25.20
N GLN A 149 -12.94 32.34 24.70
CA GLN A 149 -13.63 33.25 23.78
C GLN A 149 -13.94 32.56 22.45
N LEU A 150 -12.98 31.81 21.90
CA LEU A 150 -13.15 31.11 20.62
C LEU A 150 -14.19 29.99 20.72
N GLU A 151 -14.13 29.16 21.78
CA GLU A 151 -15.15 28.13 22.02
C GLU A 151 -16.55 28.74 22.20
N THR A 152 -16.64 29.87 22.91
CA THR A 152 -17.91 30.57 23.13
C THR A 152 -18.46 31.13 21.82
N LEU A 153 -17.60 31.70 20.97
CA LEU A 153 -17.95 32.21 19.65
C LEU A 153 -18.42 31.08 18.73
N LEU A 154 -17.67 29.98 18.67
CA LEU A 154 -18.04 28.82 17.84
C LEU A 154 -19.38 28.23 18.28
N LYS A 155 -19.62 28.05 19.58
CA LYS A 155 -20.92 27.56 20.10
C LYS A 155 -22.08 28.53 19.84
N LYS A 156 -21.81 29.83 19.78
CA LYS A 156 -22.80 30.88 19.47
C LYS A 156 -23.19 30.90 18.00
N ILE A 157 -22.27 30.55 17.09
CA ILE A 157 -22.49 30.65 15.64
C ILE A 157 -22.85 29.29 15.04
N ILE A 158 -22.11 28.24 15.38
CA ILE A 158 -22.22 26.90 14.80
C ILE A 158 -23.06 25.99 15.70
N LYS A 159 -23.90 25.16 15.09
CA LYS A 159 -24.74 24.19 15.80
C LYS A 159 -24.00 22.89 16.16
N GLN A 160 -23.13 22.42 15.28
CA GLN A 160 -22.32 21.21 15.43
C GLN A 160 -21.03 21.47 16.22
N GLU A 161 -20.37 20.40 16.64
CA GLU A 161 -19.04 20.47 17.26
C GLU A 161 -17.97 20.63 16.16
N PHE A 162 -17.23 21.74 16.20
CA PHE A 162 -16.21 22.09 15.20
C PHE A 162 -14.88 21.35 15.41
N ASP A 163 -14.69 20.77 16.60
CA ASP A 163 -13.53 19.97 16.99
C ASP A 163 -13.28 18.80 16.02
N ILE A 164 -14.33 18.06 15.65
CA ILE A 164 -14.25 16.91 14.75
C ILE A 164 -13.67 17.31 13.39
N ILE A 165 -14.14 18.45 12.83
CA ILE A 165 -13.66 18.96 11.54
C ILE A 165 -12.18 19.36 11.65
N ALA A 166 -11.83 20.11 12.71
CA ALA A 166 -10.46 20.54 12.93
C ALA A 166 -9.50 19.36 13.10
N GLU A 167 -9.88 18.35 13.87
CA GLU A 167 -9.10 17.13 14.07
C GLU A 167 -8.88 16.37 12.78
N LYS A 168 -9.91 16.24 11.93
CA LYS A 168 -9.80 15.56 10.64
C LYS A 168 -8.90 16.29 9.67
N VAL A 169 -8.99 17.63 9.60
CA VAL A 169 -8.09 18.43 8.76
C VAL A 169 -6.65 18.30 9.23
N TRP A 170 -6.43 18.36 10.55
CA TRP A 170 -5.09 18.15 11.13
C TRP A 170 -4.54 16.75 10.83
N PHE A 171 -5.38 15.73 10.99
CA PHE A 171 -5.02 14.35 10.68
C PHE A 171 -4.69 14.17 9.19
N LEU A 172 -5.49 14.74 8.28
CA LEU A 172 -5.23 14.68 6.85
C LEU A 172 -3.89 15.35 6.51
N PHE A 173 -3.60 16.51 7.11
CA PHE A 173 -2.31 17.16 6.98
C PHE A 173 -1.17 16.25 7.43
N GLU A 174 -1.21 15.71 8.66
CA GLU A 174 -0.17 14.80 9.15
C GLU A 174 -0.01 13.56 8.28
N TYR A 175 -1.13 13.04 7.75
CA TYR A 175 -1.15 11.90 6.86
C TYR A 175 -0.37 12.16 5.57
N ILE A 176 -0.57 13.33 4.93
CA ILE A 176 0.21 13.76 3.76
C ILE A 176 1.71 13.80 4.10
N GLN A 177 2.08 14.39 5.25
CA GLN A 177 3.48 14.54 5.65
C GLN A 177 4.17 13.20 5.93
N LYS A 178 3.47 12.27 6.60
CA LYS A 178 3.98 10.93 6.90
C LYS A 178 4.29 10.15 5.63
N ILE A 179 3.54 10.41 4.56
CA ILE A 179 3.62 9.66 3.31
C ILE A 179 4.67 10.24 2.39
N GLY A 180 4.82 11.57 2.34
CA GLY A 180 5.96 12.18 1.66
C GLY A 180 7.30 11.65 2.12
N LYS A 181 7.47 11.52 3.44
CA LYS A 181 8.69 10.94 4.03
C LYS A 181 8.94 9.49 3.61
N ARG A 182 7.90 8.72 3.27
CA ARG A 182 7.99 7.27 3.03
C ARG A 182 8.09 6.89 1.57
N TYR A 183 7.42 7.61 0.68
CA TYR A 183 7.32 7.26 -0.74
C TYR A 183 7.96 8.30 -1.67
N GLY A 184 8.48 9.41 -1.13
CA GLY A 184 9.11 10.46 -1.93
C GLY A 184 8.18 11.09 -2.97
N ALA A 185 6.87 10.86 -2.85
CA ALA A 185 5.87 11.37 -3.75
C ALA A 185 5.85 12.90 -3.71
N GLU A 186 5.35 13.50 -4.79
CA GLU A 186 5.04 14.93 -4.93
C GLU A 186 3.98 15.34 -3.90
N THR A 187 4.33 15.35 -2.60
CA THR A 187 3.42 15.75 -1.52
C THR A 187 2.90 17.15 -1.73
N GLN A 188 3.66 17.97 -2.44
CA GLN A 188 3.26 19.30 -2.87
C GLN A 188 1.91 19.27 -3.58
N ILE A 189 1.61 18.27 -4.42
CA ILE A 189 0.30 18.18 -5.09
C ILE A 189 -0.82 18.00 -4.07
N TYR A 190 -0.64 17.15 -3.06
CA TYR A 190 -1.65 16.90 -2.03
C TYR A 190 -1.78 18.08 -1.05
N GLU A 191 -0.66 18.71 -0.72
CA GLU A 191 -0.60 19.96 0.04
C GLU A 191 -1.38 21.07 -0.69
N ASP A 192 -1.15 21.23 -2.00
CA ASP A 192 -1.83 22.20 -2.85
C ASP A 192 -3.33 21.87 -3.00
N ILE A 193 -3.71 20.60 -3.14
CA ILE A 193 -5.12 20.20 -3.20
C ILE A 193 -5.83 20.53 -1.88
N LEU A 194 -5.24 20.18 -0.73
CA LEU A 194 -5.84 20.47 0.58
C LEU A 194 -5.90 21.98 0.86
N SER A 195 -4.86 22.72 0.48
CA SER A 195 -4.84 24.19 0.61
C SER A 195 -5.93 24.83 -0.27
N ASN A 196 -6.12 24.36 -1.50
CA ASN A 196 -7.13 24.95 -2.38
C ASN A 196 -8.56 24.47 -2.10
N SER A 197 -8.75 23.31 -1.46
CA SER A 197 -10.08 22.83 -1.08
C SER A 197 -10.71 23.66 0.04
N LEU A 198 -9.89 24.32 0.87
CA LEU A 198 -10.34 25.12 2.00
C LEU A 198 -10.14 26.61 1.71
N THR A 199 -11.16 27.43 1.95
CA THR A 199 -11.03 28.87 1.74
C THR A 199 -10.06 29.50 2.75
N SER A 200 -9.47 30.66 2.44
CA SER A 200 -8.59 31.40 3.35
C SER A 200 -9.26 31.70 4.71
N HIS A 201 -10.57 31.94 4.72
CA HIS A 201 -11.35 32.13 5.95
C HIS A 201 -11.43 30.86 6.79
N VAL A 202 -11.61 29.69 6.16
CA VAL A 202 -11.62 28.41 6.88
C VAL A 202 -10.25 28.11 7.47
N HIS A 203 -9.18 28.33 6.71
CA HIS A 203 -7.81 28.25 7.22
C HIS A 203 -7.58 29.14 8.43
N ARG A 204 -8.09 30.38 8.40
CA ARG A 204 -8.02 31.29 9.53
C ARG A 204 -8.70 30.70 10.76
N VAL A 205 -9.95 30.26 10.64
CA VAL A 205 -10.69 29.64 11.76
C VAL A 205 -9.95 28.42 12.30
N LEU A 206 -9.45 27.55 11.42
CA LEU A 206 -8.68 26.37 11.79
C LEU A 206 -7.38 26.72 12.53
N ILE A 207 -6.63 27.71 12.08
CA ILE A 207 -5.38 28.14 12.74
C ILE A 207 -5.64 28.65 14.16
N PHE A 208 -6.66 29.50 14.33
CA PHE A 208 -7.09 29.94 15.67
C PHE A 208 -7.49 28.74 16.53
N TYR A 209 -8.24 27.80 15.97
CA TYR A 209 -8.66 26.61 16.68
C TYR A 209 -7.49 25.69 17.06
N PHE A 210 -6.51 25.50 16.16
CA PHE A 210 -5.32 24.69 16.40
C PHE A 210 -4.46 25.25 17.52
N LEU A 211 -4.24 26.56 17.53
CA LEU A 211 -3.42 27.23 18.54
C LEU A 211 -4.14 27.36 19.89
N SER A 212 -5.44 27.65 19.88
CA SER A 212 -6.20 27.92 21.12
C SER A 212 -6.84 26.67 21.72
N CYS A 213 -7.57 25.89 20.93
CA CYS A 213 -8.39 24.79 21.44
C CYS A 213 -7.66 23.45 21.44
N MET A 214 -6.94 23.14 20.34
CA MET A 214 -6.15 21.90 20.23
C MET A 214 -4.75 22.00 20.84
N GLU A 215 -4.34 23.20 21.29
CA GLU A 215 -3.06 23.47 21.94
C GLU A 215 -1.84 22.98 21.11
N LYS A 216 -1.94 23.07 19.79
CA LYS A 216 -0.83 22.75 18.87
C LYS A 216 0.28 23.77 19.05
N SER A 217 1.53 23.31 18.93
CA SER A 217 2.66 24.23 19.04
C SER A 217 2.66 25.22 17.89
N VAL A 218 3.15 26.43 18.14
CA VAL A 218 3.34 27.46 17.11
C VAL A 218 4.22 26.94 15.97
N GLN A 219 5.21 26.08 16.27
CA GLN A 219 6.07 25.47 15.27
C GLN A 219 5.28 24.54 14.32
N ASP A 220 4.37 23.72 14.86
CA ASP A 220 3.57 22.81 14.05
C ASP A 220 2.57 23.57 13.17
N VAL A 221 1.97 24.64 13.69
CA VAL A 221 1.03 25.49 12.90
C VAL A 221 1.78 26.33 11.87
N ASN A 222 2.99 26.79 12.17
CA ASN A 222 3.88 27.39 11.18
C ASN A 222 4.23 26.39 10.07
N TYR A 223 4.51 25.14 10.43
CA TYR A 223 4.77 24.10 9.46
C TYR A 223 3.53 23.83 8.58
N TYR A 224 2.35 23.75 9.17
CA TYR A 224 1.08 23.64 8.43
C TYR A 224 0.90 24.79 7.43
N THR A 225 1.02 26.04 7.89
CA THR A 225 0.80 27.22 7.03
C THR A 225 1.82 27.31 5.90
N GLN A 226 3.10 27.02 6.16
CA GLN A 226 4.13 26.96 5.12
C GLN A 226 3.80 25.92 4.05
N LYS A 227 3.35 24.73 4.46
CA LYS A 227 2.98 23.66 3.53
C LYS A 227 1.73 23.96 2.71
N MET A 228 0.79 24.69 3.29
CA MET A 228 -0.39 25.16 2.56
C MET A 228 -0.12 26.42 1.73
N SER A 229 1.13 26.90 1.63
CA SER A 229 1.47 28.17 0.97
C SER A 229 0.69 29.38 1.51
N LEU A 230 0.42 29.38 2.81
CA LEU A 230 -0.32 30.42 3.53
C LEU A 230 0.61 31.30 4.35
N ASN A 231 0.22 32.56 4.52
CA ASN A 231 0.92 33.49 5.39
C ASN A 231 0.25 33.54 6.77
N ILE A 232 0.83 32.84 7.76
CA ILE A 232 0.31 32.82 9.14
C ILE A 232 0.20 34.23 9.74
N GLU A 233 1.14 35.11 9.42
CA GLU A 233 1.17 36.47 9.95
C GLU A 233 0.00 37.30 9.43
N GLU A 234 -0.39 37.10 8.18
CA GLU A 234 -1.54 37.76 7.58
C GLU A 234 -2.84 37.23 8.18
N LEU A 235 -2.95 35.92 8.38
CA LEU A 235 -4.15 35.27 8.93
C LEU A 235 -4.37 35.60 10.41
N LEU A 236 -3.29 35.72 11.20
CA LEU A 236 -3.37 36.12 12.60
C LEU A 236 -3.47 37.64 12.77
N GLY A 237 -2.91 38.45 11.87
CA GLY A 237 -3.05 39.91 11.88
C GLY A 237 -2.67 40.55 13.23
N LYS A 238 -3.67 41.06 13.96
CA LYS A 238 -3.50 41.71 15.27
C LYS A 238 -3.31 40.72 16.43
N TYR A 239 -3.61 39.45 16.22
CA TYR A 239 -3.58 38.39 17.24
C TYR A 239 -2.22 37.69 17.35
N LYS A 240 -1.20 38.11 16.59
CA LYS A 240 0.16 37.54 16.65
C LYS A 240 0.74 37.53 18.08
N GLN A 241 0.53 38.64 18.79
CA GLN A 241 1.01 38.84 20.16
C GLN A 241 0.44 37.81 21.15
N CYS A 242 -0.75 37.30 20.88
CA CYS A 242 -1.38 36.28 21.70
C CYS A 242 -0.67 34.91 21.66
N PHE A 243 0.05 34.64 20.58
CA PHE A 243 0.67 33.35 20.30
C PHE A 243 2.21 33.43 20.30
N ASN A 244 2.79 34.56 20.71
CA ASN A 244 4.24 34.81 20.66
C ASN A 244 4.86 34.61 19.26
N ILE A 245 4.13 35.03 18.23
CA ILE A 245 4.57 35.08 16.81
C ILE A 245 4.89 36.54 16.47
#